data_AF-A0A7W0UQV3-F1
#
_entry.id   AF-A0A7W0UQV3-F1
#
_cell.length_a   1.000
_cell.length_b   1.000
_cell.length_c   1.000
_cell.angle_alpha   90.00
_cell.angle_beta   90.00
_cell.angle_gamma   90.00
#
_symmetry.space_group_name_H-M   'P 1'
#
loop_
_entity.id
_entity.type
_entity.pdbx_description
1 polymer ?
#
loop_
_entity_poly.entity_id
_entity_poly.type
_entity_poly.pdbx_seq_one_letter_code
_entity_poly.pdbx_strand_id
1 'polypeptide(L)'
;MRRAVEELVDPSPRSVESLWDHFESRCAYCGKALSSQHRDGHVDHAVAEGGNHLGNLVLACGTCNGDEKREQPWQDFLRTKASGAQFEERESRILEWFELHARDPMMQSGDVARVRAEIDVLIESYAAKCGELKKLMSD
;
A
#
# COMPACT_ATOMS: atom_id res chain seq x y z
N MET A 1 -1.40 7.74 -16.16
CA MET A 1 -1.57 6.49 -16.95
C MET A 1 -1.13 5.28 -16.12
N ARG A 2 0.14 5.18 -15.71
CA ARG A 2 0.67 4.09 -14.86
C ARG A 2 -0.26 3.67 -13.71
N ARG A 3 -0.55 4.59 -12.79
CA ARG A 3 -1.46 4.34 -11.63
C ARG A 3 -2.83 3.77 -12.01
N ALA A 4 -3.44 4.25 -13.09
CA ALA A 4 -4.77 3.81 -13.49
C ALA A 4 -4.76 2.34 -13.97
N VAL A 5 -3.65 1.87 -14.51
CA VAL A 5 -3.53 0.48 -14.97
C VAL A 5 -2.99 -0.42 -13.85
N GLU A 6 -2.17 0.11 -12.94
CA GLU A 6 -1.82 -0.62 -11.70
C GLU A 6 -3.08 -1.02 -10.93
N GLU A 7 -4.09 -0.14 -10.84
CA GLU A 7 -5.40 -0.46 -10.26
C GLU A 7 -6.22 -1.50 -11.04
N LEU A 8 -5.92 -1.75 -12.33
CA LEU A 8 -6.59 -2.83 -13.08
C LEU A 8 -5.97 -4.20 -12.78
N VAL A 9 -4.65 -4.21 -12.56
CA VAL A 9 -3.84 -5.42 -12.37
C VAL A 9 -3.76 -5.82 -10.90
N ASP A 10 -3.78 -4.83 -10.02
CA ASP A 10 -3.68 -4.95 -8.58
C ASP A 10 -4.65 -3.96 -7.94
N PRO A 11 -5.97 -4.24 -8.03
CA PRO A 11 -7.00 -3.32 -7.59
C PRO A 11 -6.92 -3.10 -6.08
N SER A 12 -7.06 -1.84 -5.68
CA SER A 12 -7.31 -1.46 -4.30
C SER A 12 -8.59 -2.11 -3.80
N PRO A 13 -8.65 -2.52 -2.52
CA PRO A 13 -9.83 -3.14 -1.96
C PRO A 13 -11.00 -2.15 -1.97
N ARG A 14 -12.20 -2.66 -2.28
CA ARG A 14 -13.42 -1.85 -2.33
C ARG A 14 -13.84 -1.31 -0.97
N SER A 15 -13.47 -1.99 0.10
CA SER A 15 -13.72 -1.60 1.49
C SER A 15 -12.51 -1.94 2.34
N VAL A 16 -12.28 -1.12 3.38
CA VAL A 16 -11.24 -1.31 4.39
C VAL A 16 -11.84 -1.37 5.80
N GLU A 17 -13.16 -1.54 5.95
CA GLU A 17 -13.82 -1.57 7.27
C GLU A 17 -13.25 -2.67 8.17
N SER A 18 -12.99 -3.86 7.63
CA SER A 18 -12.37 -4.96 8.37
C SER A 18 -10.98 -4.62 8.92
N LEU A 19 -10.25 -3.72 8.25
CA LEU A 19 -8.96 -3.20 8.73
C LEU A 19 -9.17 -2.39 10.02
N TRP A 20 -10.20 -1.54 10.06
CA TRP A 20 -10.51 -0.73 11.23
C TRP A 20 -10.94 -1.59 12.41
N ASP A 21 -11.77 -2.59 12.17
CA ASP A 21 -12.21 -3.53 13.20
C ASP A 21 -11.05 -4.38 13.73
N HIS A 22 -10.23 -4.95 12.83
CA HIS A 22 -9.11 -5.81 13.21
C HIS A 22 -8.05 -5.09 14.03
N PHE A 23 -7.79 -3.81 13.75
CA PHE A 23 -6.85 -3.00 14.52
C PHE A 23 -7.52 -2.17 15.63
N GLU A 24 -8.81 -2.44 15.92
CA GLU A 24 -9.61 -1.75 16.94
C GLU A 24 -9.55 -0.22 16.84
N SER A 25 -9.51 0.30 15.61
CA SER A 25 -9.31 1.72 15.33
C SER A 25 -8.05 2.29 16.02
N ARG A 26 -6.95 1.54 16.04
CA ARG A 26 -5.64 1.99 16.55
C ARG A 26 -4.56 1.81 15.50
N CYS A 27 -3.56 2.69 15.53
CA CYS A 27 -2.39 2.56 14.66
C CYS A 27 -1.65 1.25 14.98
N ALA A 28 -1.47 0.40 13.98
CA ALA A 28 -0.75 -0.87 14.07
C ALA A 28 0.69 -0.69 14.59
N TYR A 29 1.30 0.46 14.34
CA TYR A 29 2.68 0.75 14.73
C TYR A 29 2.81 1.33 16.14
N CYS A 30 2.18 2.47 16.40
CA CYS A 30 2.35 3.22 17.65
C CYS A 30 1.21 3.03 18.66
N GLY A 31 0.13 2.34 18.28
CA GLY A 31 -1.04 2.14 19.13
C GLY A 31 -1.90 3.40 19.36
N LYS A 32 -1.61 4.52 18.69
CA LYS A 32 -2.46 5.73 18.80
C LYS A 32 -3.89 5.38 18.39
N ALA A 33 -4.88 5.77 19.20
CA ALA A 33 -6.29 5.66 18.84
C ALA A 33 -6.62 6.58 17.66
N LEU A 34 -7.40 6.07 16.72
CA LEU A 34 -7.79 6.69 15.47
C LEU A 34 -9.31 6.74 15.41
N SER A 35 -9.81 7.67 14.60
CA SER A 35 -11.23 7.77 14.32
C SER A 35 -11.41 7.70 12.81
N SER A 36 -12.39 6.93 12.34
CA SER A 36 -12.79 6.94 10.93
C SER A 36 -13.57 8.19 10.54
N GLN A 37 -14.10 8.93 11.54
CA GLN A 37 -14.78 10.20 11.33
C GLN A 37 -13.81 11.38 11.16
N HIS A 38 -12.57 11.20 11.63
CA HIS A 38 -11.49 12.16 11.47
C HIS A 38 -10.45 11.60 10.49
N ARG A 39 -9.72 12.46 9.78
CA ARG A 39 -8.69 12.00 8.81
C ARG A 39 -7.40 11.57 9.50
N ASP A 40 -7.53 10.87 10.62
CA ASP A 40 -6.43 10.53 11.52
C ASP A 40 -5.86 9.15 11.22
N GLY A 41 -6.69 8.25 10.67
CA GLY A 41 -6.30 6.94 10.21
C GLY A 41 -6.06 6.89 8.71
N HIS A 42 -5.02 6.15 8.34
CA HIS A 42 -4.57 5.94 6.97
C HIS A 42 -4.37 4.44 6.74
N VAL A 43 -4.54 4.04 5.49
CA VAL A 43 -4.21 2.69 5.02
C VAL A 43 -2.76 2.74 4.55
N ASP A 44 -1.89 1.99 5.21
CA ASP A 44 -0.46 1.90 4.88
C ASP A 44 -0.14 0.53 4.26
N HIS A 45 0.75 0.53 3.27
CA HIS A 45 1.32 -0.69 2.71
C HIS A 45 2.46 -1.16 3.62
N ALA A 46 2.25 -2.27 4.33
CA ALA A 46 3.25 -2.81 5.24
C ALA A 46 4.53 -3.21 4.49
N VAL A 47 4.40 -3.77 3.29
CA VAL A 47 5.50 -4.01 2.35
C VAL A 47 5.29 -3.12 1.13
N ALA A 48 6.25 -2.22 0.86
CA ALA A 48 6.14 -1.23 -0.22
C ALA A 48 5.87 -1.86 -1.61
N GLU A 49 6.49 -3.01 -1.88
CA GLU A 49 6.31 -3.75 -3.14
C GLU A 49 5.28 -4.88 -3.06
N GLY A 50 4.57 -5.02 -1.92
CA GLY A 50 3.61 -6.11 -1.69
C GLY A 50 2.31 -5.98 -2.49
N GLY A 51 2.05 -4.81 -3.08
CA GLY A 51 0.83 -4.53 -3.84
C GLY A 51 -0.37 -4.14 -2.98
N ASN A 52 -1.51 -3.94 -3.62
CA ASN A 52 -2.72 -3.36 -3.04
C ASN A 52 -3.66 -4.36 -2.35
N HIS A 53 -3.33 -5.65 -2.35
CA HIS A 53 -4.20 -6.65 -1.72
C HIS A 53 -4.37 -6.37 -0.22
N LEU A 54 -5.55 -6.68 0.30
CA LEU A 54 -5.95 -6.31 1.67
C LEU A 54 -4.97 -6.80 2.75
N GLY A 55 -4.40 -8.00 2.58
CA GLY A 55 -3.39 -8.55 3.48
C GLY A 55 -2.03 -7.86 3.47
N ASN A 56 -1.74 -6.92 2.57
CA ASN A 56 -0.54 -6.06 2.64
C ASN A 56 -0.84 -4.69 3.27
N LEU A 57 -2.10 -4.44 3.63
CA LEU A 57 -2.51 -3.15 4.17
C LEU A 57 -2.63 -3.23 5.69
N VAL A 58 -2.23 -2.19 6.40
CA VAL A 58 -2.43 -2.04 7.85
C VAL A 58 -2.97 -0.66 8.18
N LEU A 59 -3.64 -0.53 9.33
CA LEU A 59 -4.14 0.76 9.80
C LEU A 59 -3.03 1.55 10.49
N ALA A 60 -2.75 2.76 10.03
CA ALA A 60 -1.68 3.60 10.57
C ALA A 60 -2.14 5.05 10.81
N CYS A 61 -1.50 5.76 11.74
CA CYS A 61 -1.67 7.21 11.84
C CYS A 61 -0.84 7.95 10.79
N GLY A 62 -1.18 9.21 10.49
CA GLY A 62 -0.48 10.01 9.47
C GLY A 62 1.03 10.13 9.71
N THR A 63 1.46 10.35 10.95
CA THR A 63 2.88 10.45 11.31
C THR A 63 3.63 9.15 11.06
N CYS A 64 3.07 8.01 11.49
CA CYS A 64 3.72 6.73 11.28
C CYS A 64 3.75 6.35 9.79
N ASN A 65 2.65 6.56 9.06
CA ASN A 65 2.55 6.24 7.64
C ASN A 65 3.46 7.15 6.78
N GLY A 66 3.20 8.45 6.77
CA GLY A 66 3.78 9.39 5.81
C GLY A 66 5.13 9.99 6.24
N ASP A 67 5.31 10.23 7.53
CA ASP A 67 6.47 10.98 8.00
C ASP A 67 7.64 10.06 8.37
N GLU A 68 7.35 8.94 9.04
CA GLU A 68 8.36 8.11 9.70
C GLU A 68 8.62 6.77 9.01
N LYS A 69 7.59 5.95 8.70
CA LYS A 69 7.79 4.63 8.09
C LYS A 69 8.27 4.74 6.65
N ARG A 70 7.47 5.39 5.82
CA ARG A 70 7.70 5.44 4.37
C ARG A 70 7.90 4.02 3.81
N GLU A 71 9.01 3.83 3.09
CA GLU A 71 9.36 2.57 2.42
C GLU A 71 10.14 1.59 3.32
N GLN A 72 10.40 1.93 4.58
CA GLN A 72 11.18 1.04 5.43
C GLN A 72 10.41 -0.25 5.78
N PRO A 73 11.11 -1.36 6.04
CA PRO A 73 10.48 -2.60 6.48
C PRO A 73 9.63 -2.38 7.74
N TRP A 74 8.38 -2.83 7.72
CA TRP A 74 7.45 -2.57 8.80
C TRP A 74 7.90 -3.18 10.14
N GLN A 75 8.57 -4.34 10.13
CA GLN A 75 9.09 -4.95 11.37
C GLN A 75 10.16 -4.05 12.00
N ASP A 76 11.09 -3.56 11.21
CA ASP A 76 12.16 -2.68 11.68
C ASP A 76 11.57 -1.37 12.20
N PHE A 77 10.57 -0.82 11.51
CA PHE A 77 9.86 0.35 12.01
C PHE A 77 9.12 0.08 13.32
N LEU A 78 8.43 -1.05 13.43
CA LEU A 78 7.68 -1.41 14.62
C LEU A 78 8.59 -1.49 15.85
N ARG A 79 9.83 -1.97 15.70
CA ARG A 79 10.85 -1.96 16.76
C ARG A 79 11.20 -0.57 17.26
N THR A 80 11.01 0.48 16.43
CA THR A 80 11.18 1.87 16.86
C THR A 80 9.98 2.43 17.63
N LYS A 81 8.80 1.78 17.56
CA LYS A 81 7.53 2.26 18.12
C LYS A 81 7.02 1.47 19.31
N ALA A 82 7.54 0.27 19.52
CA ALA A 82 7.13 -0.63 20.57
C ALA A 82 8.31 -1.47 21.06
N SER A 83 8.27 -1.88 22.32
CA SER A 83 9.23 -2.80 22.91
C SER A 83 8.54 -3.77 23.87
N GLY A 84 9.19 -4.92 24.14
CA GLY A 84 8.65 -5.97 25.00
C GLY A 84 7.25 -6.42 24.58
N ALA A 85 6.34 -6.57 25.54
CA ALA A 85 4.98 -7.04 25.30
C ALA A 85 4.20 -6.21 24.27
N GLN A 86 4.42 -4.88 24.19
CA GLN A 86 3.74 -4.05 23.19
C GLN A 86 4.21 -4.35 21.77
N PHE A 87 5.49 -4.71 21.61
CA PHE A 87 6.02 -5.12 20.31
C PHE A 87 5.41 -6.45 19.90
N GLU A 88 5.44 -7.44 20.79
CA GLU A 88 4.90 -8.78 20.56
C GLU A 88 3.41 -8.75 20.21
N GLU A 89 2.61 -7.97 20.95
CA GLU A 89 1.18 -7.79 20.68
C GLU A 89 0.93 -7.20 19.29
N ARG A 90 1.62 -6.10 18.95
CA ARG A 90 1.42 -5.41 17.67
C ARG A 90 1.93 -6.24 16.49
N GLU A 91 3.06 -6.89 16.65
CA GLU A 91 3.62 -7.81 15.64
C GLU A 91 2.65 -8.96 15.40
N SER A 92 2.12 -9.57 16.47
CA SER A 92 1.13 -10.65 16.37
C SER A 92 -0.12 -10.21 15.61
N ARG A 93 -0.67 -9.03 15.88
CA ARG A 93 -1.86 -8.53 15.18
C ARG A 93 -1.61 -8.27 13.70
N ILE A 94 -0.42 -7.76 13.35
CA ILE A 94 -0.05 -7.54 11.95
C ILE A 94 0.11 -8.88 11.22
N LEU A 95 0.79 -9.85 11.84
CA LEU A 95 0.98 -11.18 11.25
C LEU A 95 -0.35 -11.94 11.11
N GLU A 96 -1.22 -11.89 12.12
CA GLU A 96 -2.56 -12.46 12.06
C GLU A 96 -3.37 -11.85 10.92
N TRP A 97 -3.29 -10.53 10.72
CA TRP A 97 -3.96 -9.87 9.60
C TRP A 97 -3.48 -10.40 8.25
N PHE A 98 -2.16 -10.57 8.09
CA PHE A 98 -1.57 -11.09 6.87
C PHE A 98 -2.02 -12.52 6.59
N GLU A 99 -2.11 -13.35 7.63
CA GLU A 99 -2.59 -14.74 7.52
C GLU A 99 -4.07 -14.78 7.12
N LEU A 100 -4.92 -14.01 7.81
CA LEU A 100 -6.36 -13.95 7.54
C LEU A 100 -6.70 -13.46 6.14
N HIS A 101 -5.83 -12.60 5.56
CA HIS A 101 -6.02 -11.99 4.25
C HIS A 101 -4.89 -12.33 3.29
N ALA A 102 -4.32 -13.54 3.44
CA ALA A 102 -3.27 -14.05 2.58
C ALA A 102 -3.71 -13.96 1.11
N ARG A 103 -2.80 -13.48 0.26
CA ARG A 103 -3.10 -13.31 -1.16
C ARG A 103 -3.34 -14.68 -1.79
N ASP A 104 -4.43 -14.83 -2.52
CA ASP A 104 -4.68 -16.05 -3.30
C ASP A 104 -3.56 -16.22 -4.35
N PRO A 105 -2.79 -17.32 -4.31
CA PRO A 105 -1.71 -17.59 -5.27
C PRO A 105 -2.21 -17.64 -6.72
N MET A 106 -3.49 -17.95 -6.95
CA MET A 106 -4.09 -18.06 -8.28
C MET A 106 -4.16 -16.72 -9.03
N MET A 107 -3.91 -15.59 -8.33
CA MET A 107 -3.85 -14.25 -8.91
C MET A 107 -2.47 -13.86 -9.47
N GLN A 108 -1.47 -14.75 -9.41
CA GLN A 108 -0.16 -14.57 -10.02
C GLN A 108 -0.08 -15.26 -11.40
N SER A 109 -0.89 -14.84 -12.37
CA SER A 109 -0.67 -15.29 -13.75
C SER A 109 0.45 -14.46 -14.41
N GLY A 110 1.21 -15.07 -15.32
CA GLY A 110 2.21 -14.37 -16.14
C GLY A 110 1.65 -13.19 -16.95
N ASP A 111 0.32 -13.06 -17.03
CA ASP A 111 -0.38 -11.95 -17.67
C ASP A 111 -0.14 -10.62 -16.95
N VAL A 112 0.04 -10.61 -15.63
CA VAL A 112 0.32 -9.40 -14.84
C VAL A 112 1.62 -8.73 -15.30
N ALA A 113 2.69 -9.51 -15.44
CA ALA A 113 3.99 -9.02 -15.89
C ALA A 113 3.91 -8.53 -17.34
N ARG A 114 3.17 -9.24 -18.19
CA ARG A 114 2.94 -8.83 -19.58
C ARG A 114 2.16 -7.52 -19.67
N VAL A 115 1.08 -7.37 -18.91
CA VAL A 115 0.29 -6.12 -18.87
C VAL A 115 1.17 -4.96 -18.40
N ARG A 116 2.01 -5.17 -17.38
CA ARG A 116 3.00 -4.17 -16.91
C ARG A 116 3.95 -3.71 -18.03
N ALA A 117 4.54 -4.65 -18.77
CA ALA A 117 5.46 -4.33 -19.87
C ALA A 117 4.77 -3.54 -21.00
N GLU A 118 3.54 -3.90 -21.37
CA GLU A 118 2.77 -3.19 -22.42
C GLU A 118 2.46 -1.73 -22.01
N ILE A 119 2.23 -1.46 -20.72
CA ILE A 119 2.01 -0.10 -20.20
C ILE A 119 3.28 0.74 -20.31
N ASP A 120 4.44 0.17 -20.01
CA ASP A 120 5.71 0.88 -20.10
C ASP A 120 5.94 1.39 -21.54
N VAL A 121 5.71 0.52 -22.53
CA VAL A 121 5.76 0.87 -23.95
C VAL A 121 4.78 2.00 -24.29
N LEU A 122 3.54 1.95 -23.79
CA LEU A 122 2.54 3.00 -24.02
C LEU A 122 2.94 4.35 -23.41
N ILE A 123 3.50 4.35 -22.20
CA ILE A 123 3.95 5.57 -21.51
C ILE A 123 5.10 6.22 -22.28
N GLU A 124 6.08 5.41 -22.70
CA GLU A 124 7.22 5.89 -23.50
C GLU A 124 6.76 6.47 -24.85
N SER A 125 5.85 5.77 -25.54
CA SER A 125 5.27 6.24 -26.80
C SER A 125 4.51 7.56 -26.64
N TYR A 126 3.70 7.68 -25.59
CA TYR A 126 2.98 8.92 -25.28
C TYR A 126 3.94 10.08 -24.98
N ALA A 127 4.99 9.83 -24.19
CA ALA A 127 5.99 10.84 -23.85
C ALA A 127 6.75 11.32 -25.09
N ALA A 128 7.17 10.39 -25.96
CA ALA A 128 7.79 10.72 -27.24
C ALA A 128 6.88 11.60 -28.10
N LYS A 129 5.59 11.23 -28.20
CA LYS A 129 4.63 11.99 -29.00
C LYS A 129 4.36 13.38 -28.45
N CYS A 130 4.28 13.53 -27.13
CA CYS A 130 4.19 14.83 -26.47
C CYS A 130 5.40 15.71 -26.80
N GLY A 131 6.61 15.13 -26.85
CA GLY A 131 7.83 15.84 -27.23
C GLY A 131 7.78 16.37 -28.66
N GLU A 132 7.30 15.56 -29.62
CA GLU A 132 7.11 16.00 -31.01
C GLU A 132 6.09 17.14 -31.12
N LEU A 133 4.93 17.00 -30.48
CA LEU A 133 3.88 18.02 -30.53
C LEU A 133 4.33 19.36 -29.93
N LYS A 134 5.10 19.33 -28.83
CA LYS A 134 5.66 20.55 -28.24
C LYS A 134 6.58 21.31 -29.19
N LYS A 135 7.39 20.60 -29.99
CA LYS A 135 8.26 21.23 -30.99
C LYS A 135 7.44 21.97 -32.05
N LEU A 136 6.38 21.34 -32.55
CA LEU A 136 5.46 21.95 -33.53
C LEU A 136 4.74 23.19 -32.99
N MET A 137 4.54 23.30 -31.68
CA MET A 137 3.91 24.46 -31.04
C MET A 137 4.90 25.56 -30.63
N SER A 138 6.20 25.33 -30.79
CA SER A 138 7.26 26.28 -30.41
C SER A 138 7.88 27.01 -31.61
N ASP A 139 7.43 26.69 -32.83
CA ASP A 139 7.72 27.36 -34.10
C ASP A 139 6.56 28.29 -34.50
#